data_AF-A0A968C761-F1
#
_entry.id   AF-A0A968C761-F1
#
_cell.length_a   1.000
_cell.length_b   1.000
_cell.length_c   1.000
_cell.angle_alpha   90.00
_cell.angle_beta   90.00
_cell.angle_gamma   90.00
#
_symmetry.space_group_name_H-M   'P 1'
#
loop_
_entity.id
_entity.type
_entity.pdbx_description
1 polymer ?
#
loop_
_entity_poly.entity_id
_entity_poly.type
_entity_poly.pdbx_seq_one_letter_code
_entity_poly.pdbx_strand_id
1 'polypeptide(L)' 'MSPEQATADRDLSARSDVYSLGCVLYEMLAGEPPHTGPSAQAILVRILTEAPRSVTDVRTSVPPHVAAVLRKALEKLP' A
#
# COMPACT_ATOMS: atom_id res chain seq x y z
N MET A 1 7.29 1.75 -3.04
CA MET A 1 7.28 1.50 -4.50
C MET A 1 5.87 1.10 -4.86
N SER A 2 5.28 1.74 -5.87
CA SER A 2 3.96 1.35 -6.36
C SER A 2 4.03 0.12 -7.28
N PRO A 3 2.92 -0.57 -7.53
CA PRO A 3 2.87 -1.76 -8.38
C PRO A 3 3.41 -1.54 -9.79
N GLU A 4 3.07 -0.41 -10.42
CA GLU A 4 3.54 -0.02 -11.74
C GLU A 4 5.06 0.24 -11.78
N GLN A 5 5.63 0.77 -10.70
CA GLN A 5 7.09 0.88 -10.55
C GLN A 5 7.73 -0.51 -10.38
N ALA A 6 7.08 -1.41 -9.64
CA ALA A 6 7.55 -2.78 -9.44
C ALA A 6 7.56 -3.61 -10.73
N THR A 7 6.67 -3.31 -11.68
CA THR A 7 6.66 -3.90 -13.03
C THR A 7 7.56 -3.18 -14.03
N ALA A 8 8.30 -2.14 -13.60
CA ALA A 8 9.11 -1.28 -14.47
C ALA A 8 8.30 -0.68 -15.64
N ASP A 9 7.05 -0.27 -15.38
CA ASP A 9 6.22 0.41 -16.36
C ASP A 9 6.87 1.75 -16.75
N ARG A 10 6.77 2.11 -18.02
CA ARG A 10 7.32 3.36 -18.56
C ARG A 10 6.40 4.53 -18.30
N ASP A 11 5.10 4.27 -18.20
CA ASP A 11 4.08 5.30 -18.05
C ASP A 11 3.68 5.45 -16.57
N LEU A 12 4.64 5.91 -15.76
CA LEU A 12 4.38 6.29 -14.37
C LEU A 12 3.56 7.58 -14.33
N SER A 13 2.53 7.60 -13.50
CA SER A 13 1.63 8.76 -13.34
C SER A 13 1.52 9.17 -11.87
N ALA A 14 0.78 10.24 -11.59
CA ALA A 14 0.51 10.70 -10.22
C ALA A 14 -0.14 9.62 -9.32
N ARG A 15 -0.65 8.52 -9.91
CA ARG A 15 -1.15 7.35 -9.17
C ARG A 15 -0.06 6.68 -8.33
N SER A 16 1.21 6.72 -8.78
CA SER A 16 2.35 6.19 -8.02
C SER A 16 2.60 6.95 -6.73
N ASP A 17 2.39 8.27 -6.76
CA ASP A 17 2.52 9.13 -5.58
C ASP A 17 1.37 8.88 -4.60
N VAL A 18 0.14 8.71 -5.10
CA VAL A 18 -1.02 8.35 -4.26
C VAL A 18 -0.80 7.02 -3.55
N TYR A 19 -0.32 6.01 -4.26
CA TYR A 19 -0.01 4.71 -3.66
C TYR A 19 1.10 4.83 -2.60
N SER A 20 2.18 5.55 -2.92
CA SER A 20 3.31 5.73 -1.99
C SER A 20 2.89 6.51 -0.74
N LEU A 21 2.07 7.55 -0.88
CA LEU A 21 1.48 8.27 0.24
C LEU A 21 0.55 7.38 1.07
N GLY A 22 -0.24 6.52 0.42
CA GLY A 22 -1.05 5.50 1.07
C GLY A 22 -0.21 4.55 1.93
N CYS A 23 0.93 4.09 1.43
CA CYS A 23 1.85 3.24 2.18
C CYS A 23 2.40 3.94 3.43
N VAL A 24 2.83 5.20 3.29
CA VAL A 24 3.35 6.00 4.41
C VAL A 24 2.25 6.24 5.45
N LEU A 25 1.03 6.59 5.03
CA LEU A 25 -0.09 6.77 5.95
C LEU A 25 -0.48 5.48 6.66
N TYR A 26 -0.49 4.34 5.96
CA TYR A 26 -0.74 3.05 6.57
C TYR A 26 0.31 2.75 7.64
N GLU A 27 1.60 2.94 7.33
CA GLU A 27 2.70 2.71 8.26
C GLU A 27 2.63 3.61 9.51
N MET A 28 2.30 4.89 9.34
CA MET A 28 2.10 5.80 10.49
C MET A 28 0.96 5.37 11.42
N LEU A 29 -0.07 4.68 10.90
CA LEU A 29 -1.23 4.24 11.67
C LEU A 29 -1.07 2.83 12.26
N ALA A 30 -0.44 1.93 11.51
CA ALA A 30 -0.28 0.51 11.82
C ALA A 30 1.06 0.18 12.50
N GLY A 31 2.06 1.06 12.39
CA GLY A 31 3.42 0.87 12.90
C GLY A 31 4.34 0.05 11.99
N GLU A 32 3.81 -0.50 10.90
CA GLU A 32 4.56 -1.24 9.88
C GLU A 32 3.97 -0.98 8.49
N PRO A 33 4.77 -1.10 7.41
CA PRO A 33 4.28 -0.87 6.05
C PRO A 33 3.25 -1.93 5.63
N PRO A 34 2.38 -1.63 4.64
CA PRO A 34 1.31 -2.52 4.21
C PRO A 34 1.79 -3.86 3.64
N HIS A 35 3.02 -3.90 3.12
CA HIS A 35 3.68 -5.12 2.65
C HIS A 35 5.09 -5.21 3.25
N THR A 36 5.33 -6.25 4.03
CA THR A 36 6.65 -6.60 4.59
C THR A 36 7.14 -7.90 3.97
N GLY A 37 8.38 -8.34 4.22
CA GLY A 37 8.88 -9.62 3.72
C GLY A 37 10.36 -9.84 4.04
N PRO A 38 10.86 -11.09 3.95
CA PRO A 38 12.23 -11.43 4.31
C PRO A 38 13.28 -10.92 3.30
N SER A 39 12.86 -10.46 2.11
CA SER A 39 13.73 -9.91 1.07
C SER A 39 13.00 -8.88 0.22
N ALA A 40 13.74 -8.07 -0.52
CA ALA A 40 13.18 -7.11 -1.47
C ALA A 40 12.31 -7.80 -2.53
N GLN A 41 12.74 -8.96 -3.04
CA GLN A 41 11.96 -9.74 -4.00
C GLN A 41 10.64 -10.23 -3.40
N ALA A 42 10.65 -10.70 -2.15
CA ALA A 42 9.43 -11.12 -1.47
C ALA A 42 8.44 -9.95 -1.30
N ILE A 43 8.95 -8.76 -0.94
CA ILE A 43 8.13 -7.54 -0.83
C ILE A 43 7.54 -7.16 -2.19
N LEU A 44 8.35 -7.19 -3.26
CA LEU A 44 7.89 -6.91 -4.63
C LEU A 44 6.77 -7.87 -5.06
N VAL A 45 6.93 -9.16 -4.81
CA VAL A 45 5.89 -10.15 -5.10
C VAL A 45 4.59 -9.79 -4.37
N ARG A 46 4.66 -9.46 -3.07
CA ARG A 46 3.47 -9.10 -2.28
C ARG A 46 2.79 -7.83 -2.77
N ILE A 47 3.55 -6.80 -3.14
CA ILE A 47 3.01 -5.56 -3.75
C ILE A 47 2.21 -5.90 -5.01
N LEU A 48 2.67 -6.86 -5.81
CA LEU A 48 2.03 -7.25 -7.06
C LEU A 48 0.87 -8.25 -6.88
N THR A 49 0.91 -9.13 -5.87
CA THR A 49 -0.01 -10.28 -5.77
C THR A 49 -0.95 -10.23 -4.58
N GLU A 50 -0.58 -9.59 -3.48
CA GLU A 50 -1.37 -9.58 -2.25
C GLU A 50 -2.11 -8.25 -2.05
N ALA A 51 -3.24 -8.29 -1.35
CA ALA A 51 -3.89 -7.09 -0.84
C ALA A 51 -3.33 -6.79 0.55
N PRO A 52 -3.12 -5.51 0.91
CA PRO A 52 -2.69 -5.17 2.26
C PRO A 52 -3.79 -5.53 3.27
N ARG A 53 -3.37 -5.91 4.48
CA ARG A 53 -4.29 -6.09 5.61
C ARG A 53 -5.06 -4.78 5.86
N SER A 54 -6.31 -4.85 6.30
CA SER A 54 -7.03 -3.63 6.65
C SER A 54 -6.37 -2.93 7.84
N VAL A 55 -6.20 -1.61 7.76
CA VAL A 55 -5.66 -0.82 8.87
C VAL A 55 -6.53 -0.94 10.14
N THR A 56 -7.84 -1.18 9.99
CA THR A 56 -8.76 -1.38 11.11
C THR A 56 -8.53 -2.71 11.83
N ASP A 57 -7.97 -3.71 11.14
CA ASP A 57 -7.62 -4.99 11.76
C ASP A 57 -6.37 -4.86 12.63
N VAL A 58 -5.54 -3.85 12.38
CA VAL A 58 -4.35 -3.52 13.19
C VAL A 58 -4.71 -2.52 14.29
N ARG A 59 -5.52 -1.51 13.96
CA ARG A 59 -5.90 -0.43 14.87
C ARG A 59 -7.37 -0.07 14.71
N THR A 60 -8.20 -0.60 15.61
CA THR A 60 -9.67 -0.40 15.61
C THR A 60 -10.11 1.05 15.84
N SER A 61 -9.23 1.91 16.39
CA SER A 61 -9.50 3.34 16.58
C SER A 61 -9.39 4.17 15.30
N VAL A 62 -8.93 3.60 14.18
CA VAL A 62 -8.88 4.32 12.89
C VAL A 62 -10.30 4.55 12.38
N PRO A 63 -10.68 5.80 12.07
CA PRO A 63 -12.02 6.09 11.56
C PRO A 63 -12.31 5.36 10.24
N PRO A 64 -13.56 4.88 10.02
CA PRO A 64 -13.90 4.11 8.82
C PRO A 64 -13.61 4.84 7.50
N HIS A 65 -13.75 6.17 7.46
CA HIS A 65 -13.46 6.97 6.27
C HIS A 65 -11.97 6.99 5.92
N VAL A 66 -11.07 6.99 6.93
CA VAL A 66 -9.63 6.91 6.71
C VAL A 66 -9.26 5.53 6.16
N ALA A 67 -9.84 4.47 6.72
CA ALA A 67 -9.66 3.11 6.22
C ALA A 67 -10.14 2.96 4.76
N ALA A 68 -11.26 3.60 4.40
CA ALA A 68 -11.76 3.61 3.03
C ALA A 68 -10.82 4.34 2.05
N VAL A 69 -10.23 5.47 2.48
CA VAL A 69 -9.21 6.20 1.70
C VAL A 69 -7.97 5.33 1.49
N LEU A 70 -7.46 4.68 2.55
CA LEU A 70 -6.31 3.78 2.45
C LEU A 70 -6.57 2.60 1.53
N ARG A 71 -7.76 1.97 1.63
CA ARG A 71 -8.15 0.88 0.74
C ARG A 71 -8.08 1.30 -0.73
N LYS A 72 -8.61 2.49 -1.06
CA LYS A 72 -8.57 3.02 -2.43
C LYS A 72 -7.14 3.37 -2.87
N ALA A 73 -6.38 4.06 -2.02
CA ALA A 73 -5.03 4.48 -2.35
C ALA A 73 -4.06 3.31 -2.59
N LEU A 74 -4.28 2.18 -1.89
CA LEU A 74 -3.45 0.97 -1.97
C LEU A 74 -3.99 -0.08 -2.95
N GLU A 75 -4.96 0.26 -3.79
CA GLU A 75 -5.35 -0.61 -4.90
C GLU A 75 -4.20 -0.71 -5.92
N LYS A 76 -4.05 -1.88 -6.55
CA LYS A 76 -2.98 -2.09 -7.54
C LYS A 76 -3.18 -1.31 -8.84
N LEU A 77 -4.43 -0.97 -9.10
CA LEU A 77 -4.89 -0.10 -10.16
C LEU A 77 -5.82 0.95 -9.54
N PRO A 78 -5.26 1.97 -8.85
CA PRO A 78 -6.03 2.95 -8.05
C PRO A 78 -6.89 3.93 -8.87
#